data_AF-F6TX05-F1
#
_entry.id   AF-F6TX05-F1
#
_cell.length_a   1.000
_cell.length_b   1.000
_cell.length_c   1.000
_cell.angle_alpha   90.00
_cell.angle_beta   90.00
_cell.angle_gamma   90.00
#
_symmetry.space_group_name_H-M   'P 1'
#
loop_
_entity.id
_entity.type
_entity.pdbx_description
1 polymer ?
#
loop_
_entity_poly.entity_id
_entity_poly.type
_entity_poly.pdbx_seq_one_letter_code
_entity_poly.pdbx_strand_id
1 'polypeptide(L)'
;MSRLADATVWRDAATQIFFSLGLGFGGVIAYSSYNDLKNNCRKDALTVASINCATSIFASLVIFSILGFKAHHRSEQCMDHNIIKIHAFFNEYNPDHNMNDVAVQMDRKNYIHLLDVMNETFYSDNETAPEILKHWLSINVSTCTIKDELQEAVSGPGLAFIAFTEAMINMPGGPFWSVMFFCMLINLGLGSMFGTLEGIITPLRDLGLRIPKEAIVAILCLISLAIGMIFTLRSGMYILDIFDTYAGTLPLLMIAFF
;
A
#
# COMPACT_ATOMS: atom_id res chain seq x y z
N MET A 1 -16.52 -17.47 -1.33
CA MET A 1 -16.16 -18.81 -0.80
C MET A 1 -14.99 -19.45 -1.54
N SER A 2 -14.79 -19.24 -2.84
CA SER A 2 -13.67 -19.85 -3.59
C SER A 2 -12.27 -19.55 -3.02
N ARG A 3 -12.03 -18.33 -2.51
CA ARG A 3 -10.72 -17.95 -1.93
C ARG A 3 -10.37 -18.65 -0.62
N LEU A 4 -11.36 -19.07 0.19
CA LEU A 4 -11.10 -19.77 1.46
C LEU A 4 -10.68 -21.23 1.24
N ALA A 5 -10.99 -21.79 0.07
CA ALA A 5 -10.55 -23.14 -0.32
C ALA A 5 -9.14 -23.16 -0.91
N ASP A 6 -8.55 -21.99 -1.17
CA ASP A 6 -7.22 -21.85 -1.72
C ASP A 6 -6.16 -21.99 -0.61
N ALA A 7 -5.32 -23.01 -0.70
CA ALA A 7 -4.26 -23.27 0.29
C ALA A 7 -3.22 -22.13 0.36
N THR A 8 -3.04 -21.37 -0.71
CA THR A 8 -2.10 -20.24 -0.73
C THR A 8 -2.52 -19.14 0.23
N VAL A 9 -3.83 -18.88 0.37
CA VAL A 9 -4.38 -17.88 1.30
C VAL A 9 -4.05 -18.23 2.75
N TRP A 10 -4.15 -19.51 3.12
CA TRP A 10 -3.83 -19.97 4.47
C TRP A 10 -2.33 -19.96 4.76
N ARG A 11 -1.51 -20.34 3.76
CA ARG A 11 -0.06 -20.21 3.85
C ARG A 11 0.34 -18.76 4.11
N ASP A 12 -0.16 -17.83 3.30
CA ASP A 12 0.20 -16.41 3.39
C ASP A 12 -0.29 -15.81 4.72
N ALA A 13 -1.49 -16.19 5.18
CA ALA A 13 -2.00 -15.79 6.48
C ALA A 13 -1.13 -16.30 7.65
N ALA A 14 -0.68 -17.56 7.60
CA ALA A 14 0.21 -18.11 8.62
C ALA A 14 1.56 -17.40 8.63
N THR A 15 2.19 -17.25 7.46
CA THR A 15 3.45 -16.52 7.30
C THR A 15 3.35 -15.08 7.81
N GLN A 16 2.25 -14.38 7.54
CA GLN A 16 2.01 -13.03 8.03
C GLN A 16 2.01 -12.96 9.56
N ILE A 17 1.45 -13.97 10.26
CA ILE A 17 1.47 -14.01 11.73
C ILE A 17 2.90 -14.20 12.27
N PHE A 18 3.70 -15.08 11.65
CA PHE A 18 5.09 -15.28 12.06
C PHE A 18 5.92 -14.00 11.90
N PHE A 19 5.80 -13.31 10.76
CA PHE A 19 6.47 -12.02 10.53
C PHE A 19 5.96 -10.93 11.46
N SER A 20 4.64 -10.82 11.64
CA SER A 20 4.03 -9.77 12.45
C SER A 20 4.41 -9.88 13.93
N LEU A 21 4.54 -11.09 14.46
CA LEU A 21 4.96 -11.34 15.85
C LEU A 21 6.48 -11.45 16.02
N GLY A 22 7.25 -11.46 14.93
CA GLY A 22 8.71 -11.63 14.98
C GLY A 22 9.15 -12.99 15.53
N LEU A 23 8.35 -14.04 15.31
CA LEU A 23 8.66 -15.41 15.72
C LEU A 23 9.78 -15.98 14.84
N GLY A 24 10.65 -16.84 15.38
CA GLY A 24 11.73 -17.47 14.60
C GLY A 24 12.97 -16.59 14.34
N PHE A 25 12.92 -15.29 14.66
CA PHE A 25 14.06 -14.37 14.49
C PHE A 25 15.01 -14.29 15.72
N GLY A 26 14.71 -14.99 16.81
CA GLY A 26 15.51 -15.00 18.03
C GLY A 26 15.38 -13.76 18.94
N GLY A 27 14.90 -12.62 18.43
CA GLY A 27 14.75 -11.39 19.21
C GLY A 27 13.81 -11.52 20.42
N VAL A 28 12.66 -12.18 20.26
CA VAL A 28 11.72 -12.43 21.38
C VAL A 28 12.33 -13.32 22.46
N ILE A 29 13.13 -14.31 22.05
CA ILE A 29 13.86 -15.20 22.98
C ILE A 29 14.93 -14.41 23.74
N ALA A 30 15.70 -13.59 23.02
CA ALA A 30 16.71 -12.71 23.60
C ALA A 30 16.10 -11.77 24.65
N TYR A 31 15.02 -11.06 24.33
CA TYR A 31 14.33 -10.19 25.29
C TYR A 31 13.75 -10.95 26.48
N SER A 32 13.17 -12.12 26.23
CA SER A 32 12.59 -12.94 27.29
C SER A 32 13.67 -13.50 28.25
N SER A 33 14.91 -13.67 27.79
CA SER A 33 16.02 -14.15 28.63
C SER A 33 16.43 -13.15 29.71
N TYR A 34 16.08 -11.87 29.55
CA TYR A 34 16.33 -10.82 30.55
C TYR A 34 15.24 -10.72 31.62
N ASN A 35 14.13 -11.47 31.50
CA ASN A 35 13.05 -11.45 32.50
C ASN A 35 13.40 -12.28 33.74
N ASP A 36 12.78 -11.91 34.87
CA ASP A 36 12.83 -12.70 36.09
C ASP A 36 12.25 -14.11 35.88
N LEU A 37 12.85 -15.11 36.53
CA LEU A 37 12.44 -16.52 36.44
C LEU A 37 10.97 -16.77 36.85
N LYS A 38 10.39 -15.91 37.69
CA LYS A 38 9.00 -16.02 38.17
C LYS A 38 8.03 -15.12 37.38
N ASN A 39 8.47 -14.51 36.29
CA ASN A 39 7.62 -13.66 35.48
C ASN A 39 6.51 -14.48 34.77
N ASN A 40 5.32 -13.89 34.62
CA ASN A 40 4.17 -14.57 34.02
C ASN A 40 4.20 -14.45 32.49
N CYS A 41 5.04 -15.26 31.85
CA CYS A 41 5.22 -15.26 30.39
C CYS A 41 3.93 -15.54 29.61
N ARG A 42 2.96 -16.28 30.19
CA ARG A 42 1.67 -16.57 29.54
C ARG A 42 0.85 -15.29 29.35
N LYS A 43 0.82 -14.42 30.36
CA LYS A 43 0.08 -13.16 30.29
C LYS A 43 0.73 -12.23 29.27
N ASP A 44 2.05 -12.12 29.29
CA ASP A 44 2.80 -11.27 28.37
C ASP A 44 2.59 -11.70 26.92
N ALA A 45 2.71 -13.01 26.63
CA ALA A 45 2.48 -13.55 25.30
C ALA A 45 1.06 -13.24 24.79
N LEU A 46 0.03 -13.44 25.65
CA LEU A 46 -1.35 -13.15 25.28
C LEU A 46 -1.58 -11.65 25.05
N THR A 47 -1.02 -10.79 25.90
CA THR A 47 -1.11 -9.33 25.75
C THR A 47 -0.43 -8.85 24.47
N VAL A 48 0.79 -9.31 24.18
CA VAL A 48 1.52 -8.95 22.96
C VAL A 48 0.75 -9.40 21.71
N ALA A 49 0.28 -10.65 21.69
CA ALA A 49 -0.50 -11.17 20.57
C ALA A 49 -1.80 -10.37 20.34
N SER A 50 -2.51 -10.03 21.42
CA SER A 50 -3.76 -9.26 21.33
C SER A 50 -3.52 -7.84 20.81
N ILE A 51 -2.50 -7.14 21.33
CA ILE A 51 -2.15 -5.79 20.88
C ILE A 51 -1.69 -5.80 19.42
N ASN A 52 -0.89 -6.78 19.01
CA ASN A 52 -0.44 -6.92 17.63
C ASN A 52 -1.62 -7.09 16.65
N CYS A 53 -2.59 -7.96 17.00
CA CYS A 53 -3.80 -8.15 16.21
C CYS A 53 -4.66 -6.88 16.15
N ALA A 54 -4.88 -6.22 17.29
CA ALA A 54 -5.66 -4.98 17.35
C ALA A 54 -5.01 -3.86 16.53
N THR A 55 -3.68 -3.73 16.62
CA THR A 55 -2.90 -2.75 15.85
C THR A 55 -2.99 -3.03 14.36
N SER A 56 -2.91 -4.30 13.94
CA SER A 56 -3.07 -4.70 12.54
C SER A 56 -4.45 -4.34 11.98
N ILE A 57 -5.52 -4.60 12.74
CA ILE A 57 -6.88 -4.21 12.35
C ILE A 57 -6.99 -2.69 12.25
N PHE A 58 -6.52 -1.95 13.26
CA PHE A 58 -6.56 -0.49 13.25
C PHE A 58 -5.77 0.10 12.07
N ALA A 59 -4.56 -0.39 11.83
CA ALA A 59 -3.73 0.03 10.69
C ALA A 59 -4.44 -0.26 9.36
N SER A 60 -5.08 -1.42 9.21
CA SER A 60 -5.83 -1.75 7.99
C SER A 60 -6.97 -0.76 7.73
N LEU A 61 -7.72 -0.37 8.77
CA LEU A 61 -8.81 0.61 8.64
C LEU A 61 -8.27 1.98 8.19
N VAL A 62 -7.17 2.44 8.77
CA VAL A 62 -6.52 3.70 8.38
C VAL A 62 -6.02 3.63 6.94
N ILE A 63 -5.35 2.53 6.55
CA ILE A 63 -4.81 2.34 5.21
C ILE A 63 -5.92 2.34 4.16
N PHE A 64 -6.97 1.54 4.35
CA PHE A 64 -8.08 1.47 3.40
C PHE A 64 -8.89 2.76 3.34
N SER A 65 -8.95 3.54 4.41
CA SER A 65 -9.59 4.86 4.39
C SER A 65 -8.84 5.85 3.48
N ILE A 66 -7.51 5.87 3.55
CA ILE A 66 -6.66 6.74 2.72
C ILE A 66 -6.69 6.28 1.25
N LEU A 67 -6.63 4.97 1.00
CA LEU A 67 -6.78 4.42 -0.35
C LEU A 67 -8.17 4.72 -0.95
N GLY A 68 -9.23 4.62 -0.14
CA GLY A 68 -10.58 4.99 -0.55
C GLY A 68 -10.69 6.47 -0.90
N PHE A 69 -10.09 7.36 -0.09
CA PHE A 69 -9.99 8.78 -0.39
C PHE A 69 -9.26 9.04 -1.72
N LYS A 70 -8.11 8.41 -1.91
CA LYS A 70 -7.33 8.53 -3.16
C LYS A 70 -8.16 8.11 -4.37
N ALA A 71 -8.77 6.94 -4.31
CA ALA A 71 -9.55 6.38 -5.42
C ALA A 71 -10.80 7.21 -5.73
N HIS A 72 -11.45 7.75 -4.70
CA HIS A 72 -12.57 8.67 -4.88
C HIS A 72 -12.11 9.95 -5.57
N HIS A 73 -11.02 10.57 -5.11
CA HIS A 73 -10.50 11.80 -5.69
C HIS A 73 -10.05 11.61 -7.15
N ARG A 74 -9.38 10.48 -7.46
CA ARG A 74 -8.95 10.15 -8.82
C ARG A 74 -10.14 9.87 -9.75
N SER A 75 -11.18 9.21 -9.24
CA SER A 75 -12.44 9.01 -9.98
C SER A 75 -13.13 10.35 -10.28
N GLU A 76 -13.16 11.29 -9.33
CA GLU A 76 -13.69 12.64 -9.58
C GLU A 76 -12.88 13.39 -10.65
N GLN A 77 -11.55 13.38 -10.57
CA GLN A 77 -10.69 14.02 -11.59
C GLN A 77 -10.87 13.40 -12.98
N CYS A 78 -11.05 12.07 -13.07
CA CYS A 78 -11.36 11.37 -14.32
C CYS A 78 -12.70 11.84 -14.91
N MET A 79 -13.74 11.97 -14.08
CA MET A 79 -15.04 12.48 -14.52
C MET A 79 -14.93 13.93 -14.98
N ASP A 80 -14.26 14.81 -14.22
CA ASP A 80 -14.07 16.21 -14.60
C ASP A 80 -13.34 16.34 -15.95
N HIS A 81 -12.33 15.49 -16.21
CA HIS A 81 -11.62 15.46 -17.49
C HIS A 81 -12.52 15.01 -18.65
N ASN A 82 -13.35 13.98 -18.44
CA ASN A 82 -14.30 13.52 -19.45
C ASN A 82 -15.39 14.55 -19.73
N ILE A 83 -15.90 15.25 -18.70
CA ILE A 83 -16.87 16.34 -18.86
C ILE A 83 -16.30 17.43 -19.77
N ILE A 84 -15.03 17.83 -19.59
CA ILE A 84 -14.38 18.82 -20.45
C ILE A 84 -14.32 18.35 -21.91
N LYS A 85 -13.97 17.08 -22.16
CA LYS A 85 -13.94 16.51 -23.52
C LYS A 85 -15.32 16.54 -24.18
N ILE A 86 -16.35 16.14 -23.45
CA ILE A 86 -17.73 16.11 -23.93
C ILE A 86 -18.20 17.55 -24.20
N HIS A 87 -17.87 18.49 -23.32
CA HIS A 87 -18.20 19.90 -23.52
C HIS A 87 -17.52 20.48 -24.76
N ALA A 88 -16.26 20.12 -25.03
CA ALA A 88 -15.55 20.54 -26.24
C ALA A 88 -16.25 20.04 -27.51
N PHE A 89 -16.67 18.77 -27.52
CA PHE A 89 -17.40 18.15 -28.63
C PHE A 89 -18.73 18.85 -28.94
N PHE A 90 -19.55 19.09 -27.92
CA PHE A 90 -20.84 19.75 -28.14
C PHE A 90 -20.67 21.21 -28.58
N ASN A 91 -19.66 21.92 -28.05
CA ASN A 91 -19.38 23.30 -28.44
C ASN A 91 -18.89 23.42 -29.89
N GLU A 92 -18.23 22.38 -30.43
CA GLU A 92 -17.86 22.31 -31.85
C GLU A 92 -19.08 22.15 -32.77
N TYR A 93 -20.10 21.39 -32.33
CA TYR A 93 -21.25 21.03 -33.17
C TYR A 93 -22.51 21.90 -32.97
N ASN A 94 -22.61 22.69 -31.90
CA ASN A 94 -23.74 23.59 -31.66
C ASN A 94 -23.29 24.92 -31.00
N PRO A 95 -22.68 25.83 -31.78
CA PRO A 95 -22.08 27.08 -31.27
C PRO A 95 -23.08 28.20 -30.95
N ASP A 96 -24.33 28.12 -31.45
CA ASP A 96 -25.32 29.21 -31.40
C ASP A 96 -26.26 29.15 -30.18
N HIS A 97 -26.37 27.99 -29.52
CA HIS A 97 -27.12 27.88 -28.27
C HIS A 97 -26.22 28.25 -27.09
N ASN A 98 -26.63 29.26 -26.34
CA ASN A 98 -26.03 29.61 -25.05
C ASN A 98 -26.15 28.37 -24.13
N MET A 99 -25.08 27.58 -24.04
CA MET A 99 -24.99 26.23 -23.45
C MET A 99 -25.14 26.20 -21.92
N ASN A 100 -25.83 27.18 -21.34
CA ASN A 100 -26.05 27.29 -19.91
C ASN A 100 -27.09 26.28 -19.36
N ASP A 101 -27.80 25.54 -20.22
CA ASP A 101 -28.86 24.63 -19.76
C ASP A 101 -28.55 23.12 -19.94
N VAL A 102 -27.69 22.72 -20.88
CA VAL A 102 -27.34 21.28 -21.10
C VAL A 102 -25.87 21.00 -20.76
N ALA A 103 -24.95 21.92 -21.06
CA ALA A 103 -23.53 21.75 -20.79
C ALA A 103 -23.15 22.16 -19.36
N VAL A 104 -23.85 23.15 -18.81
CA VAL A 104 -23.73 23.58 -17.40
C VAL A 104 -24.42 22.60 -16.42
N GLN A 105 -25.29 21.71 -16.91
CA GLN A 105 -25.92 20.68 -16.07
C GLN A 105 -25.12 19.37 -15.95
N MET A 106 -24.00 19.23 -16.66
CA MET A 106 -23.14 18.05 -16.52
C MET A 106 -22.29 18.17 -15.24
N ASP A 107 -22.98 18.13 -14.10
CA ASP A 107 -22.41 18.02 -12.74
C ASP A 107 -22.03 16.55 -12.47
N ARG A 108 -21.08 16.33 -11.56
CA ARG A 108 -20.60 14.99 -11.19
C ARG A 108 -21.73 14.02 -10.82
N LYS A 109 -22.85 14.54 -10.30
CA LYS A 109 -24.04 13.77 -9.92
C LYS A 109 -24.83 13.21 -11.11
N ASN A 110 -24.89 13.95 -12.21
CA ASN A 110 -25.68 13.59 -13.39
C ASN A 110 -24.81 13.00 -14.52
N TYR A 111 -23.49 13.00 -14.36
CA TYR A 111 -22.53 12.50 -15.37
C TYR A 111 -22.87 11.12 -15.90
N ILE A 112 -23.07 10.11 -15.03
CA ILE A 112 -23.32 8.73 -15.47
C ILE A 112 -24.65 8.63 -16.22
N HIS A 113 -25.70 9.26 -15.73
CA HIS A 113 -27.02 9.26 -16.38
C HIS A 113 -26.99 9.96 -17.73
N LEU A 114 -26.33 11.13 -17.80
CA LEU A 114 -26.19 11.88 -19.05
C LEU A 114 -25.33 11.11 -20.05
N LEU A 115 -24.25 10.45 -19.60
CA LEU A 115 -23.41 9.61 -20.46
C LEU A 115 -24.21 8.47 -21.09
N ASP A 116 -25.05 7.80 -20.31
CA ASP A 116 -25.90 6.70 -20.77
C ASP A 116 -26.93 7.19 -21.80
N VAL A 117 -27.64 8.28 -21.49
CA VAL A 117 -28.59 8.92 -22.40
C VAL A 117 -27.91 9.38 -23.70
N MET A 118 -26.72 9.97 -23.62
CA MET A 118 -25.95 10.37 -24.80
C MET A 118 -25.55 9.17 -25.65
N ASN A 119 -25.06 8.10 -25.02
CA ASN A 119 -24.63 6.91 -25.75
C ASN A 119 -25.82 6.22 -26.44
N GLU A 120 -26.99 6.16 -25.78
CA GLU A 120 -28.22 5.64 -26.39
C GLU A 120 -28.74 6.54 -27.53
N THR A 121 -28.73 7.87 -27.35
CA THR A 121 -29.20 8.82 -28.38
C THR A 121 -28.31 8.82 -29.62
N PHE A 122 -26.98 8.88 -29.45
CA PHE A 122 -26.05 8.77 -30.58
C PHE A 122 -26.09 7.39 -31.25
N TYR A 123 -26.39 6.31 -30.51
CA TYR A 123 -26.58 4.99 -31.09
C TYR A 123 -27.88 4.87 -31.90
N SER A 124 -28.94 5.59 -31.49
CA SER A 124 -30.21 5.66 -32.23
C SER A 124 -30.14 6.51 -33.50
N ASP A 125 -29.33 7.58 -33.52
CA ASP A 125 -29.13 8.46 -34.69
C ASP A 125 -28.09 7.93 -35.70
N ASN A 126 -27.65 6.67 -35.53
CA ASN A 126 -26.62 6.03 -36.35
C ASN A 126 -26.98 5.94 -37.85
N GLU A 127 -28.28 6.03 -38.21
CA GLU A 127 -28.73 6.04 -39.61
C GLU A 127 -28.71 7.43 -40.27
N THR A 128 -28.71 8.53 -39.49
CA THR A 128 -28.89 9.90 -40.01
C THR A 128 -27.62 10.74 -40.00
N ALA A 129 -26.63 10.45 -39.13
CA ALA A 129 -25.38 11.21 -39.03
C ALA A 129 -24.15 10.37 -38.61
N PRO A 130 -23.64 9.47 -39.48
CA PRO A 130 -22.54 8.56 -39.16
C PRO A 130 -21.20 9.25 -38.84
N GLU A 131 -20.95 10.44 -39.40
CA GLU A 131 -19.74 11.24 -39.13
C GLU A 131 -19.71 11.77 -37.68
N ILE A 132 -20.87 12.14 -37.13
CA ILE A 132 -21.00 12.63 -35.75
C ILE A 132 -20.74 11.50 -34.77
N LEU A 133 -21.34 10.32 -35.01
CA LEU A 133 -21.12 9.14 -34.19
C LEU A 133 -19.65 8.69 -34.22
N LYS A 134 -19.02 8.73 -35.41
CA LYS A 134 -17.60 8.39 -35.55
C LYS A 134 -16.70 9.36 -34.79
N HIS A 135 -17.02 10.66 -34.79
CA HIS A 135 -16.32 11.66 -34.00
C HIS A 135 -16.56 11.46 -32.49
N TRP A 136 -17.79 11.21 -32.06
CA TRP A 136 -18.13 10.88 -30.67
C TRP A 136 -17.34 9.68 -30.14
N LEU A 137 -17.28 8.59 -30.91
CA LEU A 137 -16.51 7.40 -30.58
C LEU A 137 -14.99 7.66 -30.55
N SER A 138 -14.51 8.65 -31.31
CA SER A 138 -13.08 9.01 -31.34
C SER A 138 -12.61 9.74 -30.07
N ILE A 139 -13.54 10.35 -29.30
CA ILE A 139 -13.22 11.12 -28.10
C ILE A 139 -12.74 10.23 -26.93
N ASN A 140 -12.93 8.90 -27.05
CA ASN A 140 -12.43 7.88 -26.13
C ASN A 140 -12.61 8.28 -24.66
N VAL A 141 -13.88 8.29 -24.23
CA VAL A 141 -14.27 8.60 -22.86
C VAL A 141 -13.88 7.42 -21.95
N SER A 142 -13.03 7.68 -20.96
CA SER A 142 -12.56 6.63 -20.04
C SER A 142 -13.63 6.25 -19.02
N THR A 143 -13.73 4.97 -18.67
CA THR A 143 -14.60 4.50 -17.59
C THR A 143 -13.98 4.83 -16.23
N CYS A 144 -14.61 5.74 -15.47
CA CYS A 144 -14.08 6.22 -14.19
C CYS A 144 -14.67 5.42 -13.00
N THR A 145 -14.23 4.19 -12.76
CA THR A 145 -14.74 3.36 -11.64
C THR A 145 -13.78 3.30 -10.46
N ILE A 146 -14.27 3.56 -9.25
CA ILE A 146 -13.50 3.46 -8.00
C ILE A 146 -12.90 2.05 -7.78
N LYS A 147 -13.58 1.00 -8.26
CA LYS A 147 -13.12 -0.39 -8.12
C LYS A 147 -11.82 -0.64 -8.85
N ASP A 148 -11.66 -0.07 -10.04
CA ASP A 148 -10.47 -0.26 -10.86
C ASP A 148 -9.26 0.42 -10.18
N GLU A 149 -9.48 1.62 -9.65
CA GLU A 149 -8.50 2.37 -8.86
C GLU A 149 -8.07 1.66 -7.57
N LEU A 150 -8.99 0.96 -6.89
CA LEU A 150 -8.64 0.14 -5.71
C LEU A 150 -7.89 -1.15 -6.08
N GLN A 151 -8.18 -1.73 -7.25
CA GLN A 151 -7.53 -2.97 -7.71
C GLN A 151 -6.12 -2.71 -8.26
N GLU A 152 -5.85 -1.51 -8.77
CA GLU A 152 -4.51 -1.03 -9.15
C GLU A 152 -3.64 -0.66 -7.94
N ALA A 153 -4.14 -0.77 -6.71
CA ALA A 153 -3.36 -0.44 -5.51
C ALA A 153 -2.06 -1.25 -5.46
N VAL A 154 -0.94 -0.53 -5.50
CA VAL A 154 0.42 -1.10 -5.50
C VAL A 154 0.68 -1.81 -4.18
N SER A 155 1.20 -3.04 -4.22
CA SER A 155 1.65 -3.77 -3.03
C SER A 155 3.12 -3.45 -2.70
N GLY A 156 3.52 -3.72 -1.46
CA GLY A 156 4.90 -3.52 -1.00
C GLY A 156 5.27 -2.03 -0.83
N PRO A 157 6.53 -1.63 -1.06
CA PRO A 157 7.01 -0.27 -0.76
C PRO A 157 6.31 0.80 -1.60
N GLY A 158 5.85 0.47 -2.80
CA GLY A 158 5.10 1.39 -3.66
C GLY A 158 3.79 1.88 -3.04
N LEU A 159 3.18 1.08 -2.14
CA LEU A 159 2.00 1.51 -1.39
C LEU A 159 2.32 2.79 -0.59
N ALA A 160 3.35 2.75 0.25
CA ALA A 160 3.72 3.85 1.12
C ALA A 160 4.33 5.05 0.37
N PHE A 161 5.16 4.80 -0.64
CA PHE A 161 5.92 5.87 -1.30
C PHE A 161 5.24 6.48 -2.53
N ILE A 162 4.25 5.81 -3.12
CA ILE A 162 3.50 6.30 -4.28
C ILE A 162 2.04 6.56 -3.90
N ALA A 163 1.32 5.53 -3.45
CA ALA A 163 -0.12 5.68 -3.25
C ALA A 163 -0.45 6.63 -2.08
N PHE A 164 0.25 6.49 -0.95
CA PHE A 164 0.04 7.36 0.21
C PHE A 164 0.52 8.78 0.00
N THR A 165 1.68 8.98 -0.64
CA THR A 165 2.21 10.32 -0.91
C THR A 165 1.29 11.11 -1.85
N GLU A 166 0.78 10.46 -2.89
CA GLU A 166 -0.21 11.02 -3.80
C GLU A 166 -1.53 11.36 -3.09
N ALA A 167 -1.96 10.55 -2.14
CA ALA A 167 -3.14 10.88 -1.33
C ALA A 167 -2.89 12.09 -0.41
N MET A 168 -1.72 12.16 0.24
CA MET A 168 -1.38 13.21 1.21
C MET A 168 -1.23 14.60 0.59
N ILE A 169 -0.72 14.72 -0.64
CA ILE A 169 -0.60 16.01 -1.33
C ILE A 169 -1.97 16.63 -1.66
N ASN A 170 -3.01 15.80 -1.79
CA ASN A 170 -4.38 16.23 -2.07
C ASN A 170 -5.17 16.58 -0.80
N MET A 171 -4.59 16.35 0.39
CA MET A 171 -5.20 16.74 1.67
C MET A 171 -4.82 18.18 2.05
N PRO A 172 -5.74 18.93 2.68
CA PRO A 172 -5.39 20.24 3.23
C PRO A 172 -4.30 20.09 4.30
N GLY A 173 -3.23 20.87 4.18
CA GLY A 173 -2.07 20.76 5.07
C GLY A 173 -1.14 19.56 4.77
N GLY A 174 -1.10 19.09 3.52
CA GLY A 174 -0.28 17.95 3.06
C GLY A 174 1.14 17.82 3.64
N PRO A 175 1.93 18.91 3.81
CA PRO A 175 3.26 18.82 4.43
C PRO A 175 3.24 18.29 5.88
N PHE A 176 2.25 18.67 6.68
CA PHE A 176 2.12 18.21 8.07
C PHE A 176 1.86 16.70 8.14
N TRP A 177 0.91 16.21 7.35
CA TRP A 177 0.57 14.80 7.28
C TRP A 177 1.73 13.95 6.77
N SER A 178 2.48 14.45 5.79
CA SER A 178 3.65 13.78 5.25
C SER A 178 4.73 13.58 6.30
N VAL A 179 5.05 14.61 7.10
CA VAL A 179 6.05 14.50 8.20
C VAL A 179 5.61 13.47 9.23
N MET A 180 4.35 13.50 9.66
CA MET A 180 3.81 12.53 10.63
C MET A 180 3.86 11.09 10.08
N PHE A 181 3.49 10.89 8.82
CA PHE A 181 3.49 9.58 8.16
C PHE A 181 4.91 9.01 8.03
N PHE A 182 5.88 9.79 7.55
CA PHE A 182 7.25 9.31 7.43
C PHE A 182 7.94 9.12 8.78
N CYS A 183 7.65 9.99 9.76
CA CYS A 183 8.11 9.80 11.14
C CYS A 183 7.57 8.49 11.74
N MET A 184 6.28 8.19 11.51
CA MET A 184 5.68 6.92 11.89
C MET A 184 6.41 5.73 11.23
N LEU A 185 6.65 5.76 9.92
CA LEU A 185 7.36 4.68 9.21
C LEU A 185 8.78 4.47 9.75
N ILE A 186 9.50 5.55 10.06
CA ILE A 186 10.83 5.49 10.67
C ILE A 186 10.76 4.84 12.05
N ASN A 187 9.80 5.24 12.89
CA ASN A 187 9.64 4.66 14.23
C ASN A 187 9.28 3.16 14.18
N LEU A 188 8.41 2.76 13.24
CA LEU A 188 8.08 1.35 13.01
C LEU A 188 9.32 0.56 12.58
N GLY A 189 10.08 1.08 11.61
CA GLY A 189 11.32 0.46 11.15
C GLY A 189 12.35 0.33 12.28
N LEU A 190 12.61 1.40 13.03
CA LEU A 190 13.56 1.41 14.13
C LEU A 190 13.21 0.41 15.23
N GLY A 191 11.93 0.32 15.62
CA GLY A 191 11.46 -0.62 16.64
C GLY A 191 11.74 -2.07 16.26
N SER A 192 11.45 -2.45 15.01
CA SER A 192 11.77 -3.79 14.50
C SER A 192 13.27 -4.06 14.47
N MET A 193 14.08 -3.10 14.02
CA MET A 193 15.53 -3.28 13.89
C MET A 193 16.22 -3.52 15.24
N PHE A 194 15.75 -2.91 16.34
CA PHE A 194 16.29 -3.22 17.67
C PHE A 194 16.08 -4.67 18.08
N GLY A 195 14.90 -5.25 17.80
CA GLY A 195 14.63 -6.67 18.07
C GLY A 195 15.50 -7.61 17.24
N THR A 196 15.67 -7.32 15.94
CA THR A 196 16.54 -8.11 15.06
C THR A 196 18.00 -8.04 15.52
N LEU A 197 18.48 -6.85 15.90
CA LEU A 197 19.84 -6.65 16.37
C LEU A 197 20.12 -7.45 17.65
N GLU A 198 19.23 -7.40 18.64
CA GLU A 198 19.39 -8.18 19.88
C GLU A 198 19.33 -9.70 19.65
N GLY A 199 18.54 -10.15 18.67
CA GLY A 199 18.51 -11.55 18.22
C GLY A 199 19.85 -12.06 17.67
N ILE A 200 20.69 -11.17 17.14
CA ILE A 200 22.04 -11.49 16.64
C ILE A 200 23.09 -11.32 17.73
N ILE A 201 23.00 -10.25 18.53
CA ILE A 201 24.00 -9.94 19.57
C ILE A 201 24.02 -11.00 20.66
N THR A 202 22.84 -11.45 21.11
CA THR A 202 22.75 -12.38 22.25
C THR A 202 23.49 -13.69 21.97
N PRO A 203 23.24 -14.41 20.85
CA PRO A 203 24.00 -15.61 20.51
C PRO A 203 25.50 -15.36 20.30
N LEU A 204 25.89 -14.23 19.69
CA LEU A 204 27.31 -13.90 19.49
C LEU A 204 28.05 -13.72 20.81
N ARG A 205 27.38 -13.17 21.81
CA ARG A 205 27.94 -13.00 23.17
C ARG A 205 27.99 -14.33 23.92
N ASP A 206 26.99 -15.19 23.73
CA ASP A 206 26.92 -16.51 24.36
C ASP A 206 28.02 -17.47 23.85
N LEU A 207 28.57 -17.22 22.65
CA LEU A 207 29.76 -17.91 22.13
C LEU A 207 31.06 -17.56 22.88
N GLY A 208 31.02 -16.70 23.89
CA GLY A 208 32.17 -16.38 24.74
C GLY A 208 33.13 -15.34 24.16
N LEU A 209 32.68 -14.56 23.16
CA LEU A 209 33.47 -13.44 22.63
C LEU A 209 33.68 -12.37 23.71
N ARG A 210 34.95 -12.12 24.08
CA ARG A 210 35.34 -11.14 25.11
C ARG A 210 35.35 -9.68 24.62
N ILE A 211 34.62 -9.38 23.55
CA ILE A 211 34.56 -8.05 22.93
C ILE A 211 33.46 -7.24 23.63
N PRO A 212 33.65 -5.92 23.90
CA PRO A 212 32.58 -5.08 24.45
C PRO A 212 31.36 -5.04 23.52
N LYS A 213 30.15 -4.97 24.09
CA LYS A 213 28.89 -5.03 23.33
C LYS A 213 28.84 -3.95 22.25
N GLU A 214 29.33 -2.76 22.59
CA GLU A 214 29.36 -1.58 21.73
C GLU A 214 30.19 -1.82 20.47
N ALA A 215 31.30 -2.56 20.59
CA ALA A 215 32.14 -2.90 19.44
C ALA A 215 31.49 -3.97 18.55
N ILE A 216 30.78 -4.95 19.13
CA ILE A 216 30.02 -5.94 18.34
C ILE A 216 28.93 -5.23 17.52
N VAL A 217 28.18 -4.32 18.15
CA VAL A 217 27.15 -3.52 17.47
C VAL A 217 27.77 -2.71 16.33
N ALA A 218 28.85 -1.98 16.59
CA ALA A 218 29.51 -1.15 15.58
C ALA A 218 29.98 -1.98 14.38
N ILE A 219 30.59 -3.17 14.61
CA ILE A 219 31.03 -4.07 13.55
C ILE A 219 29.83 -4.58 12.73
N LEU A 220 28.76 -5.02 13.39
CA LEU A 220 27.55 -5.48 12.71
C LEU A 220 26.92 -4.38 11.85
N CYS A 221 26.85 -3.15 12.36
CA CYS A 221 26.35 -2.00 11.61
C CYS A 221 27.23 -1.65 10.39
N LEU A 222 28.56 -1.77 10.50
CA LEU A 222 29.46 -1.55 9.37
C LEU A 222 29.32 -2.64 8.30
N ILE A 223 29.17 -3.90 8.71
CA ILE A 223 28.92 -5.02 7.80
C ILE A 223 27.56 -4.84 7.10
N SER A 224 26.51 -4.50 7.84
CA SER A 224 25.17 -4.29 7.25
C SER A 224 25.13 -3.09 6.33
N LEU A 225 25.86 -2.01 6.63
CA LEU A 225 26.05 -0.87 5.73
C LEU A 225 26.74 -1.30 4.43
N ALA A 226 27.82 -2.09 4.53
CA ALA A 226 28.57 -2.56 3.37
C ALA A 226 27.72 -3.44 2.44
N ILE A 227 26.94 -4.36 3.01
CA ILE A 227 26.01 -5.21 2.24
C ILE A 227 24.85 -4.36 1.70
N GLY A 228 24.31 -3.44 2.50
CA GLY A 228 23.20 -2.58 2.14
C GLY A 228 23.48 -1.67 0.95
N MET A 229 24.75 -1.33 0.68
CA MET A 229 25.13 -0.61 -0.54
C MET A 229 24.67 -1.32 -1.81
N ILE A 230 24.57 -2.66 -1.83
CA ILE A 230 24.09 -3.42 -2.99
C ILE A 230 22.66 -3.01 -3.39
N PHE A 231 21.82 -2.66 -2.41
CA PHE A 231 20.44 -2.24 -2.67
C PHE A 231 20.33 -0.80 -3.18
N THR A 232 21.42 -0.03 -3.16
CA THR A 232 21.45 1.35 -3.68
C THR A 232 21.82 1.43 -5.17
N LEU A 233 22.18 0.31 -5.81
CA LEU A 233 22.43 0.27 -7.24
C LEU A 233 21.14 0.54 -8.04
N ARG A 234 21.27 0.88 -9.33
CA ARG A 234 20.12 1.12 -10.22
C ARG A 234 19.14 -0.05 -10.30
N SER A 235 19.63 -1.28 -10.17
CA SER A 235 18.83 -2.51 -10.11
C SER A 235 18.49 -2.95 -8.68
N GLY A 236 18.79 -2.13 -7.67
CA GLY A 236 18.72 -2.49 -6.25
C GLY A 236 17.32 -2.89 -5.79
N MET A 237 16.27 -2.23 -6.30
CA MET A 237 14.89 -2.58 -6.01
C MET A 237 14.53 -4.00 -6.45
N TYR A 238 15.05 -4.49 -7.59
CA TYR A 238 14.82 -5.87 -8.03
C TYR A 238 15.52 -6.88 -7.12
N ILE A 239 16.73 -6.55 -6.66
CA ILE A 239 17.48 -7.41 -5.74
C ILE A 239 16.76 -7.48 -4.39
N LEU A 240 16.25 -6.34 -3.90
CA LEU A 240 15.49 -6.25 -2.66
C LEU A 240 14.22 -7.10 -2.73
N ASP A 241 13.47 -7.04 -3.82
CA ASP A 241 12.23 -7.82 -4.02
C ASP A 241 12.47 -9.34 -4.01
N ILE A 242 13.53 -9.79 -4.70
CA ILE A 242 13.95 -11.20 -4.69
C ILE A 242 14.41 -11.61 -3.28
N PHE A 243 15.21 -10.78 -2.62
CA PHE A 243 15.70 -11.07 -1.28
C PHE A 243 14.55 -11.16 -0.28
N ASP A 244 13.61 -10.23 -0.28
CA ASP A 244 12.45 -10.21 0.62
C ASP A 244 11.59 -11.47 0.45
N THR A 245 11.29 -11.82 -0.80
CA THR A 245 10.44 -12.98 -1.13
C THR A 245 11.05 -14.31 -0.65
N TYR A 246 12.35 -14.52 -0.90
CA TYR A 246 13.00 -15.81 -0.64
C TYR A 246 13.71 -15.90 0.71
N ALA A 247 14.42 -14.86 1.14
CA ALA A 247 15.22 -14.87 2.37
C ALA A 247 14.36 -14.71 3.63
N GLY A 248 13.18 -14.10 3.52
CA GLY A 248 12.23 -14.03 4.63
C GLY A 248 11.46 -15.34 4.80
N THR A 249 10.70 -15.73 3.77
CA THR A 249 9.65 -16.76 3.89
C THR A 249 10.19 -18.17 4.15
N LEU A 250 11.22 -18.60 3.42
CA LEU A 250 11.70 -19.99 3.48
C LEU A 250 12.42 -20.31 4.80
N PRO A 251 13.39 -19.51 5.30
CA PRO A 251 14.06 -19.79 6.56
C PRO A 251 13.11 -19.70 7.75
N LEU A 252 12.20 -18.72 7.74
CA LEU A 252 11.21 -18.53 8.80
C LEU A 252 10.32 -19.77 8.95
N LEU A 253 9.81 -20.31 7.84
CA LEU A 253 8.96 -21.49 7.88
C LEU A 253 9.76 -22.73 8.32
N MET A 254 11.01 -22.89 7.87
CA MET A 254 11.85 -24.00 8.32
C MET A 254 12.16 -23.92 9.83
N ILE A 255 12.59 -22.76 10.33
CA ILE A 255 12.92 -22.56 11.75
C ILE A 255 11.68 -22.65 12.64
N ALA A 256 10.51 -22.23 12.15
CA ALA A 256 9.27 -22.32 12.93
C ALA A 256 8.78 -23.76 13.11
N PHE A 257 9.09 -24.66 12.17
CA PHE A 257 8.64 -26.06 12.20
C PHE A 257 9.66 -27.02 12.84
N PHE A 258 10.96 -26.73 12.80
CA PHE A 258 12.05 -27.56 13.34
C PHE A 258 12.63 -26.95 14.61
#